data_AF-A0AAT9HNV7-F1
#
_entry.id   AF-A0AAT9HNV7-F1
#
_cell.length_a   1.000
_cell.length_b   1.000
_cell.length_c   1.000
_cell.angle_alpha   90.00
_cell.angle_beta   90.00
_cell.angle_gamma   90.00
#
_symmetry.space_group_name_H-M   'P 1'
#
loop_
_entity.id
_entity.type
_entity.pdbx_description
1 polymer ?
#
loop_
_entity_poly.entity_id
_entity_poly.type
_entity_poly.pdbx_seq_one_letter_code
_entity_poly.pdbx_strand_id
1 'polypeptide(L)'
;MYLHGIDYDRAGRLHSFFTWREQNGAVMCSGGGLTNHDTGYVHSDDRGRTWRNAAGTVVGRTGTPDLVSVTDAGLVVDPLNPDHSLMNQESQSTDSAGRPHAIISYVPGRFGQCTTDYVADRTANGRAFHVRRTAAGGWQKTEIPVPLNSSQRTRLLLDRYDNAYAVFPYGRIAAASAASGHTDWRPLYDGAGLNAFGEVVIDETRVAQDGVLSVMYQEKSTGTTPSPLHVADFRLPA
;
A
#
# COMPACT_ATOMS: atom_id res chain seq x y z
N MET A 1 -10.18 -10.10 6.43
CA MET A 1 -8.84 -9.50 6.37
C MET A 1 -8.32 -9.57 4.95
N TYR A 2 -7.79 -8.48 4.41
CA TYR A 2 -7.04 -8.47 3.16
C TYR A 2 -5.65 -7.89 3.41
N LEU A 3 -4.61 -8.63 3.04
CA LEU A 3 -3.22 -8.22 3.25
C LEU A 3 -2.79 -7.21 2.20
N HIS A 4 -2.06 -6.16 2.60
CA HIS A 4 -1.33 -5.29 1.68
C HIS A 4 -0.04 -5.93 1.20
N GLY A 5 0.61 -6.73 2.06
CA GLY A 5 1.79 -7.52 1.71
C GLY A 5 2.25 -8.44 2.83
N ILE A 6 3.27 -9.24 2.53
CA ILE A 6 3.96 -10.13 3.47
C ILE A 6 5.44 -10.07 3.13
N ASP A 7 6.24 -9.36 3.93
CA ASP A 7 7.64 -9.12 3.60
C ASP A 7 8.53 -9.42 4.80
N TYR A 8 9.70 -9.98 4.51
CA TYR A 8 10.76 -10.11 5.50
C TYR A 8 11.60 -8.84 5.52
N ASP A 9 11.92 -8.34 6.71
CA ASP A 9 13.02 -7.40 6.86
C ASP A 9 14.38 -8.11 6.77
N ARG A 10 15.46 -7.31 6.80
CA ARG A 10 16.84 -7.82 6.75
C ARG A 10 17.22 -8.66 7.98
N ALA A 11 16.49 -8.54 9.08
CA ALA A 11 16.70 -9.33 10.30
C ALA A 11 15.89 -10.65 10.27
N GLY A 12 15.07 -10.88 9.25
CA GLY A 12 14.24 -12.07 9.11
C GLY A 12 12.92 -11.99 9.88
N ARG A 13 12.51 -10.82 10.36
CA ARG A 13 11.15 -10.61 10.87
C ARG A 13 10.19 -10.48 9.69
N LEU A 14 9.07 -11.19 9.78
CA LEU A 14 7.98 -11.11 8.83
C LEU A 14 7.03 -9.97 9.23
N HIS A 15 6.65 -9.12 8.27
CA HIS A 15 5.76 -7.99 8.46
C HIS A 15 4.52 -8.16 7.59
N SER A 16 3.36 -7.73 8.10
CA SER A 16 2.15 -7.66 7.30
C SER A 16 1.24 -6.52 7.74
N PHE A 17 0.96 -5.62 6.80
CA PHE A 17 -0.16 -4.71 6.88
C PHE A 17 -1.39 -5.34 6.24
N PHE A 18 -2.57 -4.94 6.72
CA PHE A 18 -3.83 -5.41 6.20
C PHE A 18 -4.94 -4.38 6.40
N THR A 19 -6.07 -4.63 5.76
CA THR A 19 -7.35 -3.97 6.07
C THR A 19 -8.41 -5.02 6.39
N TRP A 20 -9.43 -4.63 7.15
CA TRP A 20 -10.63 -5.45 7.33
C TRP A 20 -11.61 -5.19 6.20
N ARG A 21 -12.50 -6.14 5.96
CA ARG A 21 -13.61 -5.98 5.04
C ARG A 21 -14.81 -6.67 5.63
N GLU A 22 -15.81 -5.89 5.98
CA GLU A 22 -17.05 -6.44 6.51
C GLU A 22 -17.82 -7.18 5.42
N GLN A 23 -18.45 -8.28 5.81
CA GLN A 23 -19.33 -9.03 4.90
C GLN A 23 -20.75 -8.46 4.87
N ASN A 24 -21.09 -7.58 5.82
CA ASN A 24 -22.39 -6.95 5.92
C ASN A 24 -22.33 -5.52 5.38
N GLY A 25 -23.03 -5.25 4.28
CA GLY A 25 -23.11 -3.90 3.68
C GLY A 25 -23.83 -2.86 4.54
N ALA A 26 -24.53 -3.26 5.61
CA ALA A 26 -25.21 -2.34 6.53
C ALA A 26 -24.26 -1.42 7.31
N VAL A 27 -22.95 -1.70 7.30
CA VAL A 27 -21.93 -0.81 7.86
C VAL A 27 -21.59 0.38 6.96
N MET A 28 -22.09 0.39 5.72
CA MET A 28 -21.88 1.47 4.77
C MET A 28 -23.11 2.37 4.67
N CYS A 29 -22.88 3.65 4.39
CA CYS A 29 -23.91 4.62 4.06
C CYS A 29 -24.60 4.33 2.70
N SER A 30 -23.93 3.60 1.80
CA SER A 30 -24.41 3.27 0.45
C SER A 30 -23.86 1.93 -0.03
N GLY A 31 -24.67 1.19 -0.79
CA GLY A 31 -24.30 -0.14 -1.31
C GLY A 31 -23.24 -0.12 -2.42
N GLY A 32 -22.90 1.04 -3.00
CA GLY A 32 -21.88 1.15 -4.06
C GLY A 32 -20.46 1.44 -3.56
N GLY A 33 -20.25 1.58 -2.24
CA GLY A 33 -18.93 1.74 -1.63
C GLY A 33 -18.17 0.42 -1.42
N LEU A 34 -17.13 0.46 -0.57
CA LEU A 34 -16.40 -0.72 -0.11
C LEU A 34 -16.52 -0.85 1.41
N THR A 35 -16.80 -2.06 1.90
CA THR A 35 -16.84 -2.36 3.34
C THR A 35 -15.46 -2.43 3.99
N ASN A 36 -14.41 -1.94 3.31
CA ASN A 36 -13.04 -1.99 3.79
C ASN A 36 -12.83 -0.90 4.85
N HIS A 37 -12.27 -1.26 6.00
CA HIS A 37 -12.03 -0.33 7.09
C HIS A 37 -10.74 -0.66 7.83
N ASP A 38 -10.16 0.39 8.41
CA ASP A 38 -8.91 0.42 9.15
C ASP A 38 -7.70 -0.13 8.37
N THR A 39 -6.52 0.40 8.68
CA THR A 39 -5.26 -0.27 8.35
C THR A 39 -4.69 -0.85 9.62
N GLY A 40 -4.46 -2.16 9.63
CA GLY A 40 -3.84 -2.89 10.72
C GLY A 40 -2.41 -3.36 10.38
N TYR A 41 -1.67 -3.76 11.42
CA TYR A 41 -0.32 -4.27 11.30
C TYR A 41 -0.05 -5.41 12.28
N VAL A 42 0.63 -6.45 11.79
CA VAL A 42 1.19 -7.54 12.59
C VAL A 42 2.60 -7.89 12.12
N HIS A 43 3.36 -8.56 12.98
CA HIS A 43 4.65 -9.14 12.64
C HIS A 43 4.85 -10.52 13.26
N SER A 44 5.85 -11.25 12.78
CA SER A 44 6.25 -12.55 13.28
C SER A 44 7.77 -12.72 13.23
N ASP A 45 8.35 -13.19 14.33
CA ASP A 45 9.79 -13.49 14.46
C ASP A 45 10.11 -14.97 14.18
N ASP A 46 9.11 -15.79 13.89
CA ASP A 46 9.21 -17.26 13.81
C ASP A 46 8.60 -17.81 12.51
N ARG A 47 8.74 -17.04 11.43
CA ARG A 47 8.28 -17.37 10.06
C ARG A 47 6.77 -17.59 9.98
N GLY A 48 6.00 -16.72 10.63
CA GLY A 48 4.55 -16.72 10.61
C GLY A 48 3.90 -17.75 11.52
N ARG A 49 4.60 -18.29 12.54
CA ARG A 49 3.99 -19.22 13.51
C ARG A 49 3.25 -18.49 14.62
N THR A 50 3.84 -17.42 15.13
CA THR A 50 3.27 -16.52 16.14
C THR A 50 3.20 -15.11 15.57
N TRP A 51 2.01 -14.51 15.65
CA TRP A 51 1.75 -13.15 15.19
C TRP A 51 1.63 -12.20 16.37
N ARG A 52 2.23 -11.02 16.23
CA ARG A 52 2.29 -9.99 17.27
C ARG A 52 1.88 -8.63 16.71
N ASN A 53 1.17 -7.84 17.52
CA ASN A 53 0.91 -6.44 17.20
C ASN A 53 2.20 -5.58 17.33
N ALA A 54 2.14 -4.28 17.03
CA ALA A 54 3.32 -3.41 17.07
C ALA A 54 3.99 -3.28 18.45
N ALA A 55 3.27 -3.56 19.54
CA ALA A 55 3.77 -3.56 20.92
C ALA A 55 4.39 -4.89 21.35
N GLY A 56 4.32 -5.93 20.50
CA GLY A 56 4.87 -7.26 20.79
C GLY A 56 3.88 -8.23 21.46
N THR A 57 2.65 -7.80 21.72
CA THR A 57 1.57 -8.67 22.24
C THR A 57 1.20 -9.71 21.20
N VAL A 58 1.09 -10.97 21.61
CA VAL A 58 0.61 -12.06 20.73
C VAL A 58 -0.86 -11.85 20.43
N VAL A 59 -1.22 -11.90 19.15
CA VAL A 59 -2.57 -11.69 18.61
C VAL A 59 -3.00 -12.83 17.68
N GLY A 60 -2.23 -13.91 17.64
CA GLY A 60 -2.60 -15.09 16.88
C GLY A 60 -1.47 -16.09 16.74
N ARG A 61 -1.84 -17.35 16.50
CA ARG A 61 -0.94 -18.48 16.26
C ARG A 61 -1.46 -19.33 15.12
N THR A 62 -0.64 -19.47 14.08
CA THR A 62 -0.97 -20.25 12.90
C THR A 62 -1.20 -21.72 13.27
N GLY A 63 -2.28 -22.30 12.74
CA GLY A 63 -2.67 -23.69 13.03
C GLY A 63 -3.41 -23.88 14.35
N THR A 64 -3.78 -22.80 15.05
CA THR A 64 -4.60 -22.83 16.27
C THR A 64 -5.90 -22.04 16.07
N PRO A 65 -6.88 -22.15 16.98
CA PRO A 65 -8.07 -21.30 16.97
C PRO A 65 -7.81 -19.82 17.31
N ASP A 66 -6.65 -19.49 17.89
CA ASP A 66 -6.24 -18.13 18.21
C ASP A 66 -5.74 -17.44 16.92
N LEU A 67 -6.64 -16.75 16.24
CA LEU A 67 -6.38 -16.08 14.96
C LEU A 67 -6.42 -14.56 15.16
N VAL A 68 -5.65 -13.84 14.34
CA VAL A 68 -5.73 -12.37 14.26
C VAL A 68 -7.18 -11.98 13.95
N SER A 69 -7.78 -11.24 14.88
CA SER A 69 -9.21 -10.91 14.90
C SER A 69 -9.43 -9.40 14.94
N VAL A 70 -10.57 -8.94 14.41
CA VAL A 70 -10.99 -7.54 14.48
C VAL A 70 -11.14 -7.03 15.93
N THR A 71 -11.31 -7.94 16.89
CA THR A 71 -11.43 -7.64 18.31
C THR A 71 -10.10 -7.49 19.04
N ASP A 72 -8.97 -7.81 18.41
CA ASP A 72 -7.67 -7.72 19.06
C ASP A 72 -7.21 -6.27 19.22
N ALA A 73 -6.78 -5.93 20.43
CA ALA A 73 -6.30 -4.59 20.74
C ALA A 73 -4.93 -4.30 20.11
N GLY A 74 -4.74 -3.05 19.67
CA GLY A 74 -3.45 -2.54 19.19
C GLY A 74 -3.06 -3.00 17.79
N LEU A 75 -4.00 -3.54 17.00
CA LEU A 75 -3.78 -3.88 15.59
C LEU A 75 -3.81 -2.65 14.68
N VAL A 76 -4.76 -1.72 14.92
CA VAL A 76 -5.04 -0.59 14.03
C VAL A 76 -3.94 0.47 14.14
N VAL A 77 -3.35 0.81 13.00
CA VAL A 77 -2.28 1.83 12.86
C VAL A 77 -2.75 3.07 12.12
N ASP A 78 -3.82 2.95 11.33
CA ASP A 78 -4.54 4.06 10.71
C ASP A 78 -6.05 3.75 10.76
N PRO A 79 -6.80 4.37 11.69
CA PRO A 79 -8.24 4.12 11.80
C PRO A 79 -9.00 4.79 10.67
N LEU A 80 -9.95 4.08 10.07
CA LEU A 80 -10.78 4.59 8.98
C LEU A 80 -12.05 3.74 8.86
N ASN A 81 -13.22 4.36 8.81
CA ASN A 81 -14.48 3.63 8.62
C ASN A 81 -14.69 3.19 7.14
N PRO A 82 -15.66 2.30 6.85
CA PRO A 82 -15.98 1.82 5.49
C PRO A 82 -16.28 2.88 4.43
N ASP A 83 -16.85 4.02 4.81
CA ASP A 83 -17.49 4.99 3.89
C ASP A 83 -16.51 5.82 3.05
N HIS A 84 -15.25 5.37 2.99
CA HIS A 84 -14.15 6.03 2.32
C HIS A 84 -13.56 5.21 1.17
N SER A 85 -14.15 4.08 0.81
CA SER A 85 -13.64 3.22 -0.28
C SER A 85 -12.14 2.90 -0.13
N LEU A 86 -11.73 2.51 1.08
CA LEU A 86 -10.37 2.07 1.36
C LEU A 86 -9.96 0.90 0.47
N MET A 87 -8.79 0.97 -0.16
CA MET A 87 -8.29 -0.09 -1.02
C MET A 87 -7.60 -1.17 -0.21
N ASN A 88 -7.92 -2.42 -0.51
CA ASN A 88 -7.20 -3.58 -0.03
C ASN A 88 -6.05 -3.97 -0.97
N GLN A 89 -5.10 -4.78 -0.50
CA GLN A 89 -4.07 -5.40 -1.34
C GLN A 89 -3.18 -4.42 -2.13
N GLU A 90 -2.87 -3.28 -1.53
CA GLU A 90 -1.93 -2.28 -2.07
C GLU A 90 -0.48 -2.81 -2.08
N SER A 91 0.38 -2.28 -1.20
CA SER A 91 1.78 -2.66 -1.11
C SER A 91 2.38 -2.22 0.20
N GLN A 92 3.49 -2.86 0.56
CA GLN A 92 4.29 -2.53 1.73
C GLN A 92 5.77 -2.78 1.42
N SER A 93 6.65 -2.34 2.31
CA SER A 93 8.09 -2.59 2.26
C SER A 93 8.69 -2.45 3.65
N THR A 94 9.97 -2.77 3.81
CA THR A 94 10.73 -2.56 5.05
C THR A 94 12.00 -1.79 4.76
N ASP A 95 12.30 -0.82 5.62
CA ASP A 95 13.52 -0.02 5.46
C ASP A 95 14.76 -0.75 6.01
N SER A 96 15.93 -0.16 5.80
CA SER A 96 17.20 -0.74 6.23
C SER A 96 17.32 -0.98 7.74
N ALA A 97 16.47 -0.34 8.55
CA ALA A 97 16.37 -0.50 10.00
C ALA A 97 15.26 -1.48 10.44
N GLY A 98 14.62 -2.18 9.51
CA GLY A 98 13.53 -3.12 9.78
C GLY A 98 12.22 -2.44 10.18
N ARG A 99 12.03 -1.16 9.83
CA ARG A 99 10.77 -0.46 10.07
C ARG A 99 9.81 -0.73 8.90
N PRO A 100 8.56 -1.12 9.19
CA PRO A 100 7.57 -1.41 8.17
C PRO A 100 6.94 -0.13 7.59
N HIS A 101 6.75 -0.12 6.27
CA HIS A 101 6.16 0.95 5.47
C HIS A 101 5.02 0.37 4.63
N ALA A 102 3.93 1.10 4.42
CA ALA A 102 2.83 0.71 3.55
C ALA A 102 2.33 1.90 2.73
N ILE A 103 1.83 1.60 1.53
CA ILE A 103 0.94 2.50 0.82
C ILE A 103 -0.49 2.03 1.06
N ILE A 104 -1.34 2.96 1.48
CA ILE A 104 -2.79 2.79 1.55
C ILE A 104 -3.45 3.87 0.72
N SER A 105 -4.67 3.64 0.26
CA SER A 105 -5.38 4.64 -0.51
C SER A 105 -6.89 4.57 -0.30
N TYR A 106 -7.52 5.73 -0.19
CA TYR A 106 -8.95 5.87 0.06
C TYR A 106 -9.42 7.24 -0.44
N VAL A 107 -10.73 7.52 -0.36
CA VAL A 107 -11.36 8.82 -0.60
C VAL A 107 -11.37 9.62 0.70
N PRO A 108 -10.55 10.67 0.84
CA PRO A 108 -10.48 11.41 2.09
C PRO A 108 -11.79 12.13 2.44
N GLY A 109 -12.12 12.17 3.73
CA GLY A 109 -13.35 12.75 4.24
C GLY A 109 -13.64 14.21 3.83
N ARG A 110 -12.59 14.95 3.44
CA ARG A 110 -12.72 16.32 2.88
C ARG A 110 -13.43 16.37 1.51
N PHE A 111 -13.57 15.23 0.82
CA PHE A 111 -14.33 15.11 -0.43
C PHE A 111 -15.71 14.46 -0.23
N GLY A 112 -16.07 14.14 1.02
CA GLY A 112 -17.32 13.47 1.37
C GLY A 112 -17.10 12.42 2.45
N GLN A 113 -18.12 12.20 3.28
CA GLN A 113 -18.12 11.17 4.34
C GLN A 113 -18.88 9.91 3.92
N CYS A 114 -19.28 9.81 2.64
CA CYS A 114 -20.08 8.71 2.12
C CYS A 114 -19.74 8.48 0.65
N THR A 115 -18.87 7.50 0.37
CA THR A 115 -18.66 7.03 -1.00
C THR A 115 -19.88 6.22 -1.46
N THR A 116 -20.38 6.54 -2.64
CA THR A 116 -21.58 5.90 -3.22
C THR A 116 -21.29 5.11 -4.48
N ASP A 117 -20.12 5.31 -5.11
CA ASP A 117 -19.59 4.51 -6.20
C ASP A 117 -18.08 4.41 -6.05
N TYR A 118 -17.58 3.25 -5.64
CA TYR A 118 -16.15 3.09 -5.34
C TYR A 118 -15.24 3.38 -6.54
N VAL A 119 -15.67 3.13 -7.79
CA VAL A 119 -14.84 3.38 -8.97
C VAL A 119 -14.82 4.87 -9.25
N ALA A 120 -15.99 5.48 -9.35
CA ALA A 120 -16.11 6.90 -9.68
C ALA A 120 -15.49 7.79 -8.60
N ASP A 121 -15.80 7.52 -7.32
CA ASP A 121 -15.34 8.32 -6.19
C ASP A 121 -13.82 8.22 -6.02
N ARG A 122 -13.23 7.02 -6.15
CA ARG A 122 -11.77 6.88 -6.09
C ARG A 122 -11.08 7.52 -7.28
N THR A 123 -11.67 7.40 -8.48
CA THR A 123 -11.11 8.02 -9.68
C THR A 123 -11.10 9.54 -9.55
N ALA A 124 -12.16 10.15 -9.03
CA ALA A 124 -12.25 11.60 -8.85
C ALA A 124 -11.43 12.11 -7.65
N ASN A 125 -11.54 11.43 -6.51
CA ASN A 125 -11.16 12.00 -5.21
C ASN A 125 -10.16 11.16 -4.41
N GLY A 126 -9.78 9.98 -4.89
CA GLY A 126 -8.86 9.08 -4.20
C GLY A 126 -7.47 9.69 -4.01
N ARG A 127 -6.85 9.39 -2.86
CA ARG A 127 -5.47 9.78 -2.51
C ARG A 127 -4.71 8.59 -1.95
N ALA A 128 -3.42 8.54 -2.26
CA ALA A 128 -2.47 7.60 -1.66
C ALA A 128 -1.81 8.22 -0.43
N PHE A 129 -1.53 7.39 0.56
CA PHE A 129 -0.87 7.76 1.80
C PHE A 129 0.25 6.77 2.08
N HIS A 130 1.41 7.31 2.47
CA HIS A 130 2.50 6.53 3.02
C HIS A 130 2.33 6.43 4.53
N VAL A 131 2.14 5.22 5.05
CA VAL A 131 2.10 4.90 6.47
C VAL A 131 3.38 4.18 6.84
N ARG A 132 4.11 4.66 7.86
CA ARG A 132 5.37 4.04 8.29
C ARG A 132 5.54 4.07 9.78
N ARG A 133 6.30 3.10 10.30
CA ARG A 133 6.78 3.15 11.68
C ARG A 133 7.99 4.07 11.79
N THR A 134 7.99 4.91 12.82
CA THR A 134 9.08 5.86 13.10
C THR A 134 10.12 5.24 14.03
N ALA A 135 11.31 5.86 14.12
CA ALA A 135 12.35 5.44 15.08
C ALA A 135 11.89 5.53 16.54
N ALA A 136 10.97 6.44 16.85
CA ALA A 136 10.37 6.58 18.18
C ALA A 136 9.31 5.50 18.49
N GLY A 137 9.04 4.60 17.55
CA GLY A 137 8.09 3.48 17.71
C GLY A 137 6.64 3.81 17.35
N GLY A 138 6.30 5.08 17.13
CA GLY A 138 4.98 5.54 16.68
C GLY A 138 4.78 5.44 15.17
N TRP A 139 3.56 5.68 14.70
CA TRP A 139 3.18 5.66 13.28
C TRP A 139 3.10 7.07 12.70
N GLN A 140 3.61 7.23 11.48
CA GLN A 140 3.48 8.46 10.70
C GLN A 140 2.74 8.15 9.40
N LYS A 141 1.76 9.00 9.08
CA LYS A 141 1.03 8.98 7.82
C LYS A 141 1.30 10.27 7.07
N THR A 142 1.55 10.16 5.77
CA THR A 142 1.79 11.30 4.89
C THR A 142 1.02 11.11 3.59
N GLU A 143 0.19 12.10 3.23
CA GLU A 143 -0.50 12.08 1.94
C GLU A 143 0.51 12.35 0.82
N ILE A 144 0.47 11.54 -0.23
CA ILE A 144 1.28 11.77 -1.43
C ILE A 144 0.53 12.77 -2.31
N PRO A 145 1.15 13.91 -2.70
CA PRO A 145 0.48 15.00 -3.41
C PRO A 145 0.29 14.69 -4.91
N VAL A 146 -0.19 13.49 -5.22
CA VAL A 146 -0.51 13.02 -6.56
C VAL A 146 -1.91 12.39 -6.51
N PRO A 147 -2.91 12.95 -7.23
CA PRO A 147 -4.23 12.33 -7.33
C PRO A 147 -4.14 10.92 -7.89
N LEU A 148 -4.96 9.99 -7.37
CA LEU A 148 -4.98 8.61 -7.89
C LEU A 148 -5.43 8.57 -9.34
N ASN A 149 -6.46 9.34 -9.72
CA ASN A 149 -7.09 9.28 -11.05
C ASN A 149 -7.40 7.83 -11.49
N SER A 150 -7.68 6.96 -10.52
CA SER A 150 -7.89 5.54 -10.72
C SER A 150 -8.53 4.94 -9.46
N SER A 151 -9.24 3.84 -9.64
CA SER A 151 -9.69 2.99 -8.52
C SER A 151 -8.66 1.96 -8.09
N GLN A 152 -7.55 1.86 -8.81
CA GLN A 152 -6.57 0.77 -8.74
C GLN A 152 -5.43 1.00 -7.73
N ARG A 153 -4.60 -0.04 -7.54
CA ARG A 153 -3.53 -0.11 -6.52
C ARG A 153 -2.21 0.53 -6.95
N THR A 154 -1.50 1.06 -5.98
CA THR A 154 -0.18 1.71 -6.01
C THR A 154 0.85 0.81 -5.34
N ARG A 155 2.02 0.66 -5.98
CA ARG A 155 3.16 -0.10 -5.46
C ARG A 155 4.10 0.80 -4.65
N LEU A 156 4.75 0.22 -3.65
CA LEU A 156 5.74 0.85 -2.80
C LEU A 156 7.09 0.17 -3.00
N LEU A 157 8.11 1.00 -3.04
CA LEU A 157 9.51 0.61 -3.10
C LEU A 157 10.30 1.49 -2.14
N LEU A 158 11.32 0.93 -1.49
CA LEU A 158 12.40 1.68 -0.84
C LEU A 158 13.74 1.40 -1.53
N ASP A 159 14.53 2.43 -1.85
CA ASP A 159 15.88 2.24 -2.38
C ASP A 159 16.92 1.96 -1.27
N ARG A 160 18.19 1.79 -1.65
CA ARG A 160 19.29 1.51 -0.71
C ARG A 160 19.54 2.61 0.34
N TYR A 161 19.01 3.81 0.13
CA TYR A 161 19.07 4.94 1.06
C TYR A 161 17.76 5.14 1.81
N ASP A 162 16.84 4.18 1.72
CA ASP A 162 15.49 4.20 2.24
C ASP A 162 14.62 5.33 1.65
N ASN A 163 14.96 5.90 0.49
CA ASN A 163 14.02 6.81 -0.18
C ASN A 163 12.83 5.99 -0.68
N ALA A 164 11.63 6.52 -0.50
CA ALA A 164 10.40 5.85 -0.88
C ALA A 164 9.96 6.24 -2.28
N TYR A 165 9.46 5.28 -3.04
CA TYR A 165 8.89 5.47 -4.38
C TYR A 165 7.50 4.84 -4.40
N ALA A 166 6.51 5.63 -4.80
CA ALA A 166 5.15 5.16 -5.06
C ALA A 166 4.94 5.07 -6.57
N VAL A 167 4.66 3.86 -7.07
CA VAL A 167 4.35 3.60 -8.48
C VAL A 167 2.85 3.42 -8.61
N PHE A 168 2.18 4.45 -9.11
CA PHE A 168 0.74 4.53 -9.25
C PHE A 168 0.24 3.71 -10.45
N PRO A 169 -1.08 3.44 -10.53
CA PRO A 169 -1.69 2.96 -11.76
C PRO A 169 -1.26 3.79 -12.98
N TYR A 170 -1.12 3.09 -14.11
CA TYR A 170 -0.61 3.64 -15.37
C TYR A 170 0.87 4.08 -15.36
N GLY A 171 1.63 3.79 -14.30
CA GLY A 171 3.09 3.92 -14.27
C GLY A 171 3.64 5.28 -13.86
N ARG A 172 2.82 6.17 -13.31
CA ARG A 172 3.30 7.42 -12.66
C ARG A 172 4.13 7.08 -11.43
N ILE A 173 5.19 7.86 -11.18
CA ILE A 173 6.10 7.66 -10.05
C ILE A 173 6.21 8.95 -9.25
N ALA A 174 6.00 8.86 -7.94
CA ALA A 174 6.38 9.89 -6.98
C ALA A 174 7.40 9.33 -5.99
N ALA A 175 8.20 10.20 -5.38
CA ALA A 175 9.17 9.77 -4.37
C ALA A 175 9.30 10.78 -3.23
N ALA A 176 9.74 10.28 -2.07
CA ALA A 176 10.13 11.08 -0.91
C ALA A 176 11.45 10.58 -0.32
N SER A 177 12.22 11.48 0.26
CA SER A 177 13.52 11.16 0.84
C SER A 177 13.41 10.58 2.26
N ALA A 178 14.33 9.68 2.60
CA ALA A 178 14.47 9.24 3.99
C ALA A 178 14.89 10.38 4.92
N ALA A 179 15.70 11.31 4.41
CA ALA A 179 16.22 12.46 5.15
C ALA A 179 15.11 13.40 5.66
N SER A 180 14.00 13.53 4.93
CA SER A 180 12.83 14.30 5.35
C SER A 180 11.90 13.52 6.29
N GLY A 181 12.22 12.26 6.58
CA GLY A 181 11.26 11.32 7.19
C GLY A 181 10.07 11.02 6.28
N HIS A 182 10.29 10.99 4.96
CA HIS A 182 9.30 10.73 3.91
C HIS A 182 8.16 11.76 3.84
N THR A 183 8.47 13.04 4.09
CA THR A 183 7.50 14.15 4.08
C THR A 183 7.53 15.02 2.83
N ASP A 184 8.59 14.90 2.02
CA ASP A 184 8.87 15.73 0.84
C ASP A 184 8.47 15.06 -0.49
N TRP A 185 7.32 14.39 -0.50
CA TRP A 185 6.83 13.68 -1.68
C TRP A 185 6.71 14.59 -2.90
N ARG A 186 7.25 14.16 -4.04
CA ARG A 186 7.15 14.86 -5.33
C ARG A 186 7.03 13.89 -6.50
N PRO A 187 6.32 14.26 -7.58
CA PRO A 187 6.33 13.48 -8.81
C PRO A 187 7.73 13.46 -9.43
N LEU A 188 8.15 12.29 -9.90
CA LEU A 188 9.41 12.09 -10.65
C LEU A 188 9.14 11.71 -12.11
N TYR A 189 8.04 11.00 -12.36
CA TYR A 189 7.65 10.55 -13.69
C TYR A 189 6.13 10.57 -13.82
N ASP A 190 5.62 11.16 -14.89
CA ASP A 190 4.18 11.35 -15.13
C ASP A 190 3.52 10.20 -15.91
N GLY A 191 4.28 9.17 -16.27
CA GLY A 191 3.77 8.02 -17.04
C GLY A 191 3.49 8.35 -18.51
N ALA A 192 3.72 9.60 -18.94
CA ALA A 192 3.43 10.02 -20.30
C ALA A 192 4.34 9.26 -21.27
N GLY A 193 3.73 8.58 -22.25
CA GLY A 193 4.43 7.77 -23.24
C GLY A 193 4.38 6.26 -23.01
N LEU A 194 3.95 5.77 -21.83
CA LEU A 194 3.80 4.32 -21.62
C LEU A 194 2.58 3.74 -22.34
N ASN A 195 1.52 4.54 -22.54
CA ASN A 195 0.19 4.04 -22.93
C ASN A 195 -0.28 2.86 -22.05
N ALA A 196 0.09 2.87 -20.76
CA ALA A 196 -0.13 1.76 -19.85
C ALA A 196 -1.62 1.60 -19.51
N PHE A 197 -2.06 0.35 -19.47
CA PHE A 197 -3.36 -0.05 -18.95
C PHE A 197 -3.24 -0.51 -17.50
N GLY A 198 -4.24 -0.14 -16.72
CA GLY A 198 -4.49 -0.79 -15.44
C GLY A 198 -3.44 -0.51 -14.35
N GLU A 199 -3.32 -1.49 -13.47
CA GLU A 199 -2.27 -1.61 -12.46
C GLU A 199 -0.99 -2.10 -13.08
N VAL A 200 0.12 -1.52 -12.62
CA VAL A 200 1.46 -1.99 -12.97
C VAL A 200 2.01 -2.83 -11.83
N VAL A 201 2.99 -3.67 -12.15
CA VAL A 201 3.74 -4.45 -11.16
C VAL A 201 5.21 -4.07 -11.23
N ILE A 202 5.89 -4.19 -10.10
CA ILE A 202 7.31 -3.84 -9.98
C ILE A 202 8.14 -5.08 -9.69
N ASP A 203 9.39 -5.06 -10.11
CA ASP A 203 10.39 -6.03 -9.66
C ASP A 203 11.15 -5.46 -8.47
N GLU A 204 10.79 -5.92 -7.26
CA GLU A 204 11.41 -5.49 -6.01
C GLU A 204 12.85 -6.01 -5.86
N THR A 205 13.20 -7.09 -6.56
CA THR A 205 14.51 -7.74 -6.40
C THR A 205 15.64 -6.97 -7.07
N ARG A 206 15.35 -6.33 -8.22
CA ARG A 206 16.33 -5.55 -8.99
C ARG A 206 16.78 -4.28 -8.31
N VAL A 207 16.06 -3.82 -7.30
CA VAL A 207 16.42 -2.65 -6.51
C VAL A 207 17.70 -2.92 -5.74
N ALA A 208 17.73 -4.05 -5.01
CA ALA A 208 18.89 -4.44 -4.23
C ALA A 208 20.03 -5.00 -5.08
N GLN A 209 19.70 -5.66 -6.20
CA GLN A 209 20.68 -6.32 -7.07
C GLN A 209 21.36 -5.33 -8.03
N ASP A 210 20.57 -4.45 -8.65
CA ASP A 210 21.00 -3.63 -9.80
C ASP A 210 20.86 -2.12 -9.55
N GLY A 211 20.19 -1.69 -8.47
CA GLY A 211 19.83 -0.28 -8.27
C GLY A 211 18.81 0.20 -9.30
N VAL A 212 17.91 -0.68 -9.75
CA VAL A 212 16.91 -0.39 -10.80
C VAL A 212 15.51 -0.63 -10.26
N LEU A 213 14.61 0.32 -10.50
CA LEU A 213 13.17 0.12 -10.43
C LEU A 213 12.67 -0.32 -11.81
N SER A 214 12.27 -1.59 -11.93
CA SER A 214 11.63 -2.12 -13.14
C SER A 214 10.11 -2.11 -12.96
N VAL A 215 9.40 -1.55 -13.94
CA VAL A 215 7.93 -1.49 -13.96
C VAL A 215 7.43 -2.28 -15.15
N MET A 216 6.76 -3.41 -14.91
CA MET A 216 6.04 -4.15 -15.94
C MET A 216 4.65 -3.57 -16.14
N TYR A 217 4.29 -3.31 -17.40
CA TYR A 217 2.98 -2.81 -17.77
C TYR A 217 2.50 -3.42 -19.09
N GLN A 218 1.18 -3.41 -19.29
CA GLN A 218 0.54 -3.76 -20.55
C GLN A 218 0.11 -2.48 -21.28
N GLU A 219 0.27 -2.41 -22.60
CA GLU A 219 -0.31 -1.32 -23.38
C GLU A 219 -1.83 -1.39 -23.40
N LYS A 220 -2.49 -0.23 -23.41
CA LYS A 220 -3.93 -0.12 -23.54
C LYS A 220 -4.41 -0.68 -24.87
N SER A 221 -5.40 -1.57 -24.79
CA SER A 221 -6.11 -2.12 -25.94
C SER A 221 -7.63 -1.98 -25.80
N THR A 222 -8.38 -2.44 -26.80
CA THR A 222 -9.84 -2.39 -26.85
C THR A 222 -10.45 -3.78 -27.04
N GLY A 223 -11.52 -4.06 -26.28
CA GLY A 223 -12.24 -5.33 -26.37
C GLY A 223 -11.34 -6.50 -25.97
N THR A 224 -11.25 -7.50 -26.85
CA THR A 224 -10.39 -8.68 -26.67
C THR A 224 -9.09 -8.60 -27.46
N THR A 225 -8.75 -7.43 -28.02
CA THR A 225 -7.52 -7.24 -28.81
C THR A 225 -6.30 -7.41 -27.90
N PRO A 226 -5.40 -8.36 -28.18
CA PRO A 226 -4.15 -8.49 -27.43
C PRO A 226 -3.30 -7.22 -27.56
N SER A 227 -2.51 -6.92 -26.54
CA SER A 227 -1.52 -5.85 -26.58
C SER A 227 -0.18 -6.29 -25.98
N PRO A 228 0.92 -5.65 -26.38
CA PRO A 228 2.23 -5.97 -25.86
C PRO A 228 2.37 -5.72 -24.35
N LEU A 229 3.26 -6.49 -23.74
CA LEU A 229 3.79 -6.26 -22.40
C LEU A 229 5.18 -5.64 -22.50
N HIS A 230 5.46 -4.69 -21.62
CA HIS A 230 6.73 -3.98 -21.58
C HIS A 230 7.28 -3.95 -20.16
N VAL A 231 8.59 -3.70 -20.08
CA VAL A 231 9.26 -3.34 -18.84
C VAL A 231 9.95 -2.00 -19.05
N ALA A 232 9.66 -1.03 -18.19
CA ALA A 232 10.38 0.24 -18.12
C ALA A 232 11.33 0.22 -16.92
N ASP A 233 12.61 0.49 -17.18
CA ASP A 233 13.67 0.52 -16.18
C ASP A 233 14.04 1.95 -15.80
N PHE A 234 14.03 2.25 -14.51
CA PHE A 234 14.42 3.53 -13.93
C PHE A 234 15.65 3.31 -13.02
N ARG A 235 16.72 4.06 -13.27
CA ARG A 235 17.90 4.03 -12.39
C ARG A 235 17.60 4.75 -11.08
N LEU A 236 17.88 4.09 -9.97
CA LEU A 236 17.81 4.66 -8.64
C LEU A 236 19.17 5.29 -8.27
N PRO A 237 19.21 6.19 -7.27
CA PRO A 237 20.46 6.74 -6.77
C PRO A 237 21.46 5.62 -6.37
N ALA A 238 22.72 5.81 -6.77
CA ALA A 238 23.84 4.91 -6.51
C ALA A 238 24.82 5.50 -5.50
#